data_AF-A0A969QG07-F1
#
_entry.id   AF-A0A969QG07-F1
#
_cell.length_a   1.000
_cell.length_b   1.000
_cell.length_c   1.000
_cell.angle_alpha   90.00
_cell.angle_beta   90.00
_cell.angle_gamma   90.00
#
_symmetry.space_group_name_H-M   'P 1'
#
loop_
_entity.id
_entity.type
_entity.pdbx_description
1 polymer ?
#
loop_
_entity_poly.entity_id
_entity_poly.type
_entity_poly.pdbx_seq_one_letter_code
_entity_poly.pdbx_strand_id
1 'polypeptide(L)'
;PIAYGVLSQLLRPVRQAFRYYIDLDVGWHGSFQGDAYARAFLDYLKDIPDSELQQHLERHYTALTSTGKGLNYQPGKFTRLPNRYYRFRYGGIDFFALDSNTFNAPLPIESNERGDLRRQQLLADLERLQAEREEHLQVIHNLDPNDPTQPIPGEQQSLDELLGKVEQIEELIRDLEKQLDPNTVHESIDYEQLEWLERGLIESWQDKTARGRMIYFHHPPYVTEATKWHQGQTLAVRHYLREVFDRVELAVKPLMDNRPLVDLVLSGHAHCFEYIETLDTGHADRGIKWVICGGSGFSLRRQRQEGNVLQERIDGKLQDVAVSHQFIGKTGRGSDKKHPYSFLQVDVLPGRDLKFNLKPQVAEYHQHQWKYYTSG
;
A
#
# COMPACT_ATOMS: atom_id res chain seq x y z
N PRO A 1 -22.56 -0.44 -21.53
CA PRO A 1 -22.67 -0.07 -20.10
C PRO A 1 -23.92 -0.62 -19.41
N ILE A 2 -25.12 -0.39 -19.95
CA ILE A 2 -26.40 -0.83 -19.35
C ILE A 2 -26.58 -2.36 -19.46
N ALA A 3 -26.27 -2.96 -20.62
CA ALA A 3 -26.38 -4.40 -20.83
C ALA A 3 -25.45 -5.23 -19.91
N TYR A 4 -24.22 -4.75 -19.67
CA TYR A 4 -23.28 -5.37 -18.72
C TYR A 4 -23.75 -5.20 -17.26
N GLY A 5 -24.37 -4.07 -16.91
CA GLY A 5 -24.96 -3.83 -15.60
C GLY A 5 -26.11 -4.80 -15.30
N VAL A 6 -26.99 -5.04 -16.29
CA VAL A 6 -28.11 -5.99 -16.19
C VAL A 6 -27.62 -7.43 -16.13
N LEU A 7 -26.61 -7.81 -16.94
CA LEU A 7 -25.98 -9.13 -16.87
C LEU A 7 -25.33 -9.37 -15.49
N SER A 8 -24.68 -8.35 -14.91
CA SER A 8 -24.03 -8.47 -13.60
C SER A 8 -25.03 -8.63 -12.45
N GLN A 9 -26.24 -8.07 -12.59
CA GLN A 9 -27.33 -8.25 -11.62
C GLN A 9 -28.04 -9.59 -11.79
N LEU A 10 -28.23 -10.08 -13.02
CA LEU A 10 -28.84 -11.38 -13.29
C LEU A 10 -27.96 -12.56 -12.86
N LEU A 11 -26.63 -12.40 -12.95
CA LEU A 11 -25.66 -13.41 -12.51
C LEU A 11 -25.31 -13.30 -11.02
N ARG A 12 -25.88 -12.33 -10.29
CA ARG A 12 -25.57 -12.09 -8.87
C ARG A 12 -25.87 -13.29 -7.95
N PRO A 13 -27.01 -13.99 -8.03
CA PRO A 13 -27.27 -15.16 -7.19
C PRO A 13 -26.40 -16.36 -7.58
N VAL A 14 -26.11 -16.55 -8.87
CA VAL A 14 -25.18 -17.58 -9.36
C VAL A 14 -23.76 -17.29 -8.85
N ARG A 15 -23.30 -16.05 -8.96
CA ARG A 15 -22.00 -15.60 -8.47
C ARG A 15 -21.91 -15.66 -6.95
N GLN A 16 -22.99 -15.44 -6.20
CA GLN A 16 -23.04 -15.61 -4.75
C GLN A 16 -22.99 -17.09 -4.36
N ALA A 17 -23.77 -17.96 -5.01
CA ALA A 17 -23.75 -19.41 -4.76
C ALA A 17 -22.41 -20.05 -5.11
N PHE A 18 -21.77 -19.62 -6.21
CA PHE A 18 -20.43 -20.06 -6.59
C PHE A 18 -19.30 -19.37 -5.81
N ARG A 19 -19.54 -18.22 -5.17
CA ARG A 19 -18.56 -17.58 -4.28
C ARG A 19 -18.15 -18.50 -3.14
N TYR A 20 -19.11 -19.25 -2.59
CA TYR A 20 -18.87 -20.21 -1.51
C TYR A 20 -17.97 -21.38 -1.90
N TYR A 21 -17.94 -21.75 -3.19
CA TYR A 21 -17.22 -22.94 -3.69
C TYR A 21 -15.97 -22.59 -4.50
N ILE A 22 -15.90 -21.40 -5.09
CA ILE A 22 -14.79 -20.99 -5.97
C ILE A 22 -13.83 -20.04 -5.26
N ASP A 23 -14.29 -19.19 -4.32
CA ASP A 23 -13.40 -18.20 -3.69
C ASP A 23 -12.47 -18.78 -2.59
N LEU A 24 -12.65 -20.04 -2.18
CA LEU A 24 -11.72 -20.72 -1.26
C LEU A 24 -10.50 -21.33 -1.96
N ASP A 25 -10.54 -21.49 -3.30
CA ASP A 25 -9.41 -21.97 -4.11
C ASP A 25 -8.55 -20.81 -4.70
N VAL A 26 -8.90 -19.57 -4.38
CA VAL A 26 -8.11 -18.36 -4.76
C VAL A 26 -6.84 -18.24 -3.91
N GLY A 27 -6.71 -19.06 -2.86
CA GLY A 27 -5.46 -19.25 -2.11
C GLY A 27 -4.30 -19.78 -2.98
N TRP A 28 -4.58 -20.37 -4.15
CA TRP A 28 -3.57 -20.93 -5.04
C TRP A 28 -3.40 -20.15 -6.36
N HIS A 29 -4.38 -19.35 -6.79
CA HIS A 29 -4.31 -18.55 -8.02
C HIS A 29 -4.86 -17.15 -7.76
N GLY A 30 -4.01 -16.12 -7.90
CA GLY A 30 -4.43 -14.72 -7.79
C GLY A 30 -5.60 -14.41 -8.74
N SER A 31 -6.42 -13.42 -8.40
CA SER A 31 -7.69 -13.09 -9.10
C SER A 31 -7.57 -12.67 -10.58
N PHE A 32 -6.36 -12.71 -11.17
CA PHE A 32 -6.00 -12.17 -12.49
C PHE A 32 -6.34 -10.67 -12.70
N GLN A 33 -6.88 -9.98 -11.69
CA GLN A 33 -7.28 -8.58 -11.78
C GLN A 33 -6.07 -7.65 -11.96
N GLY A 34 -4.95 -7.97 -11.32
CA GLY A 34 -3.70 -7.24 -11.50
C GLY A 34 -3.15 -7.33 -12.93
N ASP A 35 -3.21 -8.52 -13.54
CA ASP A 35 -2.78 -8.73 -14.92
C ASP A 35 -3.73 -8.04 -15.91
N ALA A 36 -5.04 -8.09 -15.66
CA ALA A 36 -6.03 -7.34 -16.44
C ALA A 36 -5.78 -5.82 -16.39
N TYR A 37 -5.50 -5.27 -15.20
CA TYR A 37 -5.12 -3.86 -15.06
C TYR A 37 -3.82 -3.56 -15.80
N ALA A 38 -2.79 -4.41 -15.64
CA ALA A 38 -1.49 -4.23 -16.27
C ALA A 38 -1.61 -4.18 -17.80
N ARG A 39 -2.35 -5.12 -18.41
CA ARG A 39 -2.62 -5.14 -19.86
C ARG A 39 -3.44 -3.94 -20.32
N ALA A 40 -4.37 -3.47 -19.49
CA ALA A 40 -5.24 -2.35 -19.82
C ALA A 40 -4.53 -0.99 -19.73
N PHE A 41 -3.62 -0.79 -18.79
CA PHE A 41 -3.09 0.54 -18.45
C PHE A 41 -1.58 0.67 -18.47
N LEU A 42 -0.82 -0.40 -18.24
CA LEU A 42 0.64 -0.37 -18.26
C LEU A 42 1.17 -0.71 -19.65
N ASP A 43 2.37 -0.23 -19.96
CA ASP A 43 3.14 -0.69 -21.11
C ASP A 43 3.71 -2.06 -20.79
N TYR A 44 2.87 -3.07 -21.00
CA TYR A 44 3.10 -4.45 -20.57
C TYR A 44 4.17 -5.15 -21.41
N LEU A 45 5.44 -4.80 -21.16
CA LEU A 45 6.59 -5.28 -21.93
C LEU A 45 6.79 -6.81 -21.82
N LYS A 46 6.21 -7.47 -20.81
CA LYS A 46 6.35 -8.90 -20.58
C LYS A 46 5.86 -9.77 -21.75
N ASP A 47 4.88 -9.29 -22.51
CA ASP A 47 4.36 -10.01 -23.69
C ASP A 47 5.10 -9.67 -25.00
N ILE A 48 6.07 -8.76 -24.95
CA ILE A 48 6.80 -8.30 -26.14
C ILE A 48 8.07 -9.15 -26.28
N PRO A 49 8.26 -9.88 -27.38
CA PRO A 49 9.49 -10.62 -27.63
C PRO A 49 10.70 -9.68 -27.71
N ASP A 50 11.86 -10.13 -27.22
CA ASP A 50 13.11 -9.34 -27.28
C ASP A 50 13.44 -8.84 -28.68
N SER A 51 13.11 -9.62 -29.72
CA SER A 51 13.29 -9.24 -31.12
C SER A 51 12.46 -8.05 -31.58
N GLU A 52 11.33 -7.79 -30.91
CA GLU A 52 10.39 -6.69 -31.22
C GLU A 52 10.54 -5.53 -30.23
N LEU A 53 11.23 -5.72 -29.11
CA LEU A 53 11.36 -4.74 -28.04
C LEU A 53 11.95 -3.42 -28.56
N GLN A 54 13.02 -3.46 -29.35
CA GLN A 54 13.62 -2.25 -29.90
C GLN A 54 12.61 -1.47 -30.75
N GLN A 55 11.88 -2.16 -31.63
CA GLN A 55 10.87 -1.52 -32.49
C GLN A 55 9.72 -0.93 -31.67
N HIS A 56 9.28 -1.63 -30.62
CA HIS A 56 8.26 -1.14 -29.69
C HIS A 56 8.73 0.15 -28.99
N LEU A 57 9.95 0.14 -28.44
CA LEU A 57 10.53 1.32 -27.78
C LEU A 57 10.64 2.49 -28.76
N GLU A 58 11.16 2.28 -29.98
CA GLU A 58 11.26 3.33 -31.00
C GLU A 58 9.90 3.92 -31.39
N ARG A 59 8.85 3.10 -31.43
CA ARG A 59 7.49 3.50 -31.80
C ARG A 59 6.77 4.25 -30.69
N HIS A 60 6.93 3.83 -29.44
CA HIS A 60 6.11 4.31 -28.33
C HIS A 60 6.85 5.32 -27.42
N TYR A 61 8.17 5.23 -27.31
CA TYR A 61 8.99 6.08 -26.45
C TYR A 61 9.47 7.31 -27.24
N THR A 62 8.55 8.24 -27.46
CA THR A 62 8.76 9.41 -28.33
C THR A 62 9.07 10.70 -27.58
N ALA A 63 8.85 10.75 -26.27
CA ALA A 63 9.22 11.92 -25.46
C ALA A 63 10.74 11.91 -25.22
N LEU A 64 11.41 13.05 -25.43
CA LEU A 64 12.82 13.21 -25.09
C LEU A 64 12.94 13.87 -23.72
N THR A 65 13.65 13.23 -22.80
CA THR A 65 13.96 13.71 -21.45
C THR A 65 15.47 13.83 -21.28
N SER A 66 15.91 14.41 -20.16
CA SER A 66 17.33 14.44 -19.78
C SER A 66 17.92 13.04 -19.55
N THR A 67 17.07 12.03 -19.35
CA THR A 67 17.47 10.64 -19.09
C THR A 67 17.24 9.72 -20.29
N GLY A 68 16.85 10.26 -21.45
CA GLY A 68 16.65 9.48 -22.69
C GLY A 68 15.24 9.59 -23.26
N LYS A 69 14.78 8.52 -23.91
CA LYS A 69 13.44 8.46 -24.51
C LYS A 69 12.43 7.86 -23.53
N GLY A 70 11.22 8.39 -23.49
CA GLY A 70 10.14 7.96 -22.60
C GLY A 70 8.78 7.93 -23.27
N LEU A 71 7.81 7.29 -22.61
CA LEU A 71 6.40 7.37 -23.00
C LEU A 71 5.92 8.82 -22.95
N ASN A 72 5.18 9.23 -23.98
CA ASN A 72 4.71 10.60 -24.12
C ASN A 72 3.23 10.72 -23.74
N TYR A 73 2.95 11.05 -22.47
CA TYR A 73 1.59 11.29 -22.01
C TYR A 73 0.98 12.51 -22.71
N GLN A 74 -0.18 12.32 -23.33
CA GLN A 74 -0.92 13.39 -24.01
C GLN A 74 -2.32 13.50 -23.41
N PRO A 75 -2.66 14.64 -22.77
CA PRO A 75 -4.00 14.87 -22.25
C PRO A 75 -5.09 14.58 -23.30
N GLY A 76 -6.12 13.84 -22.90
CA GLY A 76 -7.22 13.44 -23.79
C GLY A 76 -6.90 12.30 -24.76
N LYS A 77 -5.67 11.77 -24.76
CA LYS A 77 -5.31 10.55 -25.49
C LYS A 77 -4.96 9.46 -24.51
N PHE A 78 -5.37 8.24 -24.83
CA PHE A 78 -4.95 7.08 -24.07
C PHE A 78 -3.44 6.87 -24.26
N THR A 79 -2.70 6.95 -23.16
CA THR A 79 -1.27 6.62 -23.10
C THR A 79 -1.09 5.61 -21.98
N ARG A 80 -0.36 4.53 -22.26
CA ARG A 80 0.01 3.54 -21.24
C ARG A 80 1.00 4.15 -20.25
N LEU A 81 0.99 3.66 -19.02
CA LEU A 81 1.95 4.03 -17.98
C LEU A 81 3.20 3.15 -18.07
N PRO A 82 4.39 3.64 -17.67
CA PRO A 82 5.58 2.80 -17.56
C PRO A 82 5.34 1.58 -16.65
N ASN A 83 5.96 0.45 -16.99
CA ASN A 83 5.67 -0.84 -16.35
C ASN A 83 6.11 -0.94 -14.87
N ARG A 84 7.04 -0.11 -14.39
CA ARG A 84 7.62 -0.25 -13.04
C ARG A 84 7.68 1.05 -12.26
N TYR A 85 8.74 1.84 -12.45
CA TYR A 85 8.98 3.10 -11.77
C TYR A 85 9.28 4.19 -12.79
N TYR A 86 8.94 5.44 -12.46
CA TYR A 86 9.11 6.57 -13.36
C TYR A 86 9.13 7.89 -12.60
N ARG A 87 9.72 8.90 -13.22
CA ARG A 87 9.76 10.27 -12.70
C ARG A 87 9.23 11.25 -13.74
N PHE A 88 8.54 12.27 -13.27
CA PHE A 88 8.21 13.44 -14.09
C PHE A 88 8.21 14.71 -13.24
N ARG A 89 8.23 15.87 -13.89
CA ARG A 89 8.11 17.16 -13.22
C ARG A 89 6.88 17.91 -13.72
N TYR A 90 6.12 18.48 -12.80
CA TYR A 90 5.01 19.36 -13.13
C TYR A 90 4.89 20.49 -12.10
N GLY A 91 4.74 21.73 -12.55
CA GLY A 91 4.63 22.90 -11.65
C GLY A 91 5.85 23.10 -10.73
N GLY A 92 7.03 22.64 -11.15
CA GLY A 92 8.26 22.63 -10.33
C GLY A 92 8.31 21.53 -9.27
N ILE A 93 7.37 20.58 -9.26
CA ILE A 93 7.35 19.45 -8.32
C ILE A 93 7.84 18.22 -9.04
N ASP A 94 8.82 17.54 -8.46
CA ASP A 94 9.27 16.23 -8.92
C ASP A 94 8.44 15.12 -8.30
N PHE A 95 7.96 14.23 -9.15
CA PHE A 95 7.13 13.08 -8.81
C PHE A 95 7.90 11.79 -9.08
N PHE A 96 8.00 10.90 -8.10
CA PHE A 96 8.68 9.61 -8.21
C PHE A 96 7.69 8.49 -7.93
N ALA A 97 7.38 7.69 -8.96
CA ALA A 97 6.65 6.44 -8.82
C ALA A 97 7.63 5.32 -8.49
N LEU A 98 7.37 4.52 -7.45
CA LEU A 98 8.14 3.32 -7.15
C LEU A 98 7.24 2.08 -7.17
N ASP A 99 7.80 0.97 -7.63
CA ASP A 99 7.23 -0.35 -7.44
C ASP A 99 7.81 -0.97 -6.16
N SER A 100 7.10 -0.74 -5.05
CA SER A 100 7.47 -1.32 -3.75
C SER A 100 7.48 -2.85 -3.70
N ASN A 101 6.88 -3.56 -4.67
CA ASN A 101 6.98 -5.03 -4.70
C ASN A 101 8.40 -5.54 -4.95
N THR A 102 9.28 -4.70 -5.49
CA THR A 102 10.64 -5.12 -5.83
C THR A 102 11.62 -4.93 -4.68
N PHE A 103 11.15 -4.42 -3.54
CA PHE A 103 11.96 -4.19 -2.33
C PHE A 103 11.13 -4.33 -1.04
N ASN A 104 10.08 -5.16 -1.06
CA ASN A 104 9.26 -5.48 0.12
C ASN A 104 9.48 -6.91 0.63
N ALA A 105 10.48 -7.63 0.14
CA ALA A 105 10.84 -8.93 0.70
C ALA A 105 11.24 -8.75 2.17
N PRO A 106 10.68 -9.54 3.11
CA PRO A 106 10.98 -9.39 4.53
C PRO A 106 12.48 -9.49 4.84
N LEU A 107 12.93 -8.72 5.83
CA LEU A 107 14.33 -8.74 6.27
C LEU A 107 14.67 -10.12 6.87
N PRO A 108 15.90 -10.61 6.64
CA PRO A 108 16.32 -11.89 7.20
C PRO A 108 16.29 -11.87 8.73
N ILE A 109 15.76 -12.94 9.32
CA ILE A 109 15.83 -13.15 10.76
C ILE A 109 17.30 -13.40 11.14
N GLU A 110 17.78 -12.66 12.15
CA GLU A 110 19.15 -12.81 12.66
C GLU A 110 19.47 -14.26 13.06
N SER A 111 20.73 -14.67 12.96
CA SER A 111 21.19 -16.03 13.31
C SER A 111 21.66 -16.16 14.76
N ASN A 112 21.18 -15.28 15.66
CA ASN A 112 21.57 -15.22 17.06
C ASN A 112 20.38 -15.54 17.99
N GLU A 113 20.59 -15.52 19.31
CA GLU A 113 19.53 -15.79 20.30
C GLU A 113 18.28 -14.92 20.13
N ARG A 114 18.44 -13.65 19.71
CA ARG A 114 17.29 -12.76 19.46
C ARG A 114 16.50 -13.21 18.24
N GLY A 115 17.20 -13.60 17.18
CA GLY A 115 16.59 -14.16 15.98
C GLY A 115 15.89 -15.50 16.24
N ASP A 116 16.44 -16.35 17.11
CA ASP A 116 15.80 -17.60 17.53
C ASP A 116 14.51 -17.34 18.30
N LEU A 117 14.53 -16.40 19.25
CA LEU A 117 13.32 -15.97 19.97
C LEU A 117 12.27 -15.39 19.01
N ARG A 118 12.70 -14.57 18.04
CA ARG A 118 11.80 -14.02 17.03
C ARG A 118 11.18 -15.13 16.17
N ARG A 119 11.96 -16.12 15.73
CA ARG A 119 11.47 -17.25 14.95
C ARG A 119 10.45 -18.08 15.73
N GLN A 120 10.68 -18.32 17.01
CA GLN A 120 9.72 -19.01 17.89
C GLN A 120 8.41 -18.22 18.02
N GLN A 121 8.48 -16.90 18.17
CA GLN A 121 7.28 -16.04 18.21
C GLN A 121 6.49 -16.12 16.90
N LEU A 122 7.17 -16.01 15.75
CA LEU A 122 6.53 -16.08 14.44
C LEU A 122 5.84 -17.43 14.20
N LEU A 123 6.46 -18.54 14.61
CA LEU A 123 5.85 -19.88 14.52
C LEU A 123 4.61 -20.00 15.41
N ALA A 124 4.68 -19.50 16.65
CA ALA A 124 3.53 -19.52 17.56
C ALA A 124 2.37 -18.65 17.04
N ASP A 125 2.68 -17.49 16.46
CA ASP A 125 1.68 -16.64 15.82
C ASP A 125 1.07 -17.30 14.58
N LEU A 126 1.89 -18.00 13.78
CA LEU A 126 1.42 -18.74 12.61
C LEU A 126 0.43 -19.84 13.01
N GLU A 127 0.76 -20.66 14.00
CA GLU A 127 -0.12 -21.72 14.51
C GLU A 127 -1.44 -21.13 15.04
N ARG A 128 -1.36 -20.05 15.81
CA ARG A 128 -2.55 -19.34 16.35
C ARG A 128 -3.45 -18.83 15.24
N LEU A 129 -2.88 -18.17 14.22
CA LEU A 129 -3.64 -17.62 13.10
C LEU A 129 -4.24 -18.72 12.22
N GLN A 130 -3.54 -19.84 12.01
CA GLN A 130 -4.08 -20.98 11.29
C GLN A 130 -5.29 -21.59 12.01
N ALA A 131 -5.24 -21.70 13.34
CA ALA A 131 -6.38 -22.14 14.14
C ALA A 131 -7.56 -21.15 14.07
N GLU A 132 -7.31 -19.84 14.20
CA GLU A 132 -8.35 -18.80 14.09
C GLU A 132 -9.00 -18.78 12.69
N ARG A 133 -8.20 -19.00 11.63
CA ARG A 133 -8.71 -19.14 10.26
C ARG A 133 -9.68 -20.31 10.15
N GLU A 134 -9.29 -21.47 10.67
CA GLU A 134 -10.08 -22.70 10.61
C GLU A 134 -11.40 -22.56 11.39
N GLU A 135 -11.38 -21.93 12.57
CA GLU A 135 -12.58 -21.61 13.33
C GLU A 135 -13.57 -20.76 12.51
N HIS A 136 -13.09 -19.71 11.86
CA HIS A 136 -13.94 -18.87 11.01
C HIS A 136 -14.47 -19.62 9.78
N LEU A 137 -13.66 -20.47 9.15
CA LEU A 137 -14.10 -21.29 8.02
C LEU A 137 -15.17 -22.31 8.43
N GLN A 138 -15.06 -22.91 9.61
CA GLN A 138 -16.09 -23.82 10.15
C GLN A 138 -17.40 -23.09 10.40
N VAL A 139 -17.36 -21.87 10.94
CA VAL A 139 -18.55 -21.03 11.10
C VAL A 139 -19.19 -20.74 9.74
N ILE A 140 -18.39 -20.37 8.74
CA ILE A 140 -18.88 -20.11 7.37
C ILE A 140 -19.52 -21.36 6.75
N HIS A 141 -18.90 -22.54 6.91
CA HIS A 141 -19.39 -23.80 6.36
C HIS A 141 -20.74 -24.24 6.95
N ASN A 142 -20.98 -23.89 8.21
CA ASN A 142 -22.22 -24.23 8.92
C ASN A 142 -23.37 -23.22 8.66
N LEU A 143 -23.16 -22.19 7.84
CA LEU A 143 -24.23 -21.26 7.42
C LEU A 143 -25.15 -21.91 6.39
N ASP A 144 -26.45 -21.63 6.47
CA ASP A 144 -27.42 -22.11 5.46
C ASP A 144 -27.13 -21.44 4.10
N PRO A 145 -26.79 -22.21 3.06
CA PRO A 145 -26.50 -21.66 1.73
C PRO A 145 -27.73 -21.04 1.05
N ASN A 146 -28.94 -21.29 1.54
CA ASN A 146 -30.18 -20.76 0.99
C ASN A 146 -30.60 -19.40 1.59
N ASP A 147 -29.95 -18.95 2.65
CA ASP A 147 -30.15 -17.63 3.24
C ASP A 147 -28.80 -16.99 3.63
N PRO A 148 -28.03 -16.50 2.63
CA PRO A 148 -26.68 -15.94 2.81
C PRO A 148 -26.65 -14.65 3.63
N THR A 149 -27.83 -14.12 3.96
CA THR A 149 -28.03 -12.89 4.73
C THR A 149 -28.40 -13.14 6.19
N GLN A 150 -28.60 -14.39 6.63
CA GLN A 150 -28.88 -14.62 8.04
C GLN A 150 -27.68 -14.22 8.89
N PRO A 151 -27.87 -13.34 9.89
CA PRO A 151 -26.93 -13.25 10.97
C PRO A 151 -26.88 -14.61 11.68
N ILE A 152 -25.68 -15.06 12.05
CA ILE A 152 -25.50 -16.30 12.80
C ILE A 152 -26.36 -16.22 14.07
N PRO A 153 -27.16 -17.26 14.40
CA PRO A 153 -27.93 -17.27 15.63
C PRO A 153 -27.01 -17.08 16.85
N GLY A 154 -27.06 -15.90 17.48
CA GLY A 154 -26.21 -15.52 18.62
C GLY A 154 -25.04 -14.59 18.31
N GLU A 155 -24.69 -14.35 17.04
CA GLU A 155 -23.62 -13.42 16.65
C GLU A 155 -24.07 -12.36 15.62
N GLN A 156 -23.71 -11.10 15.87
CA GLN A 156 -24.02 -9.94 15.01
C GLN A 156 -23.10 -9.81 13.78
N GLN A 157 -22.54 -10.91 13.26
CA GLN A 157 -21.60 -10.88 12.13
C GLN A 157 -22.27 -11.37 10.85
N SER A 158 -22.14 -10.60 9.77
CA SER A 158 -22.59 -11.04 8.43
C SER A 158 -21.50 -11.87 7.75
N LEU A 159 -21.87 -12.73 6.80
CA LEU A 159 -20.90 -13.52 6.02
C LEU A 159 -19.77 -12.69 5.41
N ASP A 160 -20.08 -11.56 4.79
CA ASP A 160 -19.06 -10.68 4.18
C ASP A 160 -18.00 -10.21 5.22
N GLU A 161 -18.38 -10.13 6.49
CA GLU A 161 -17.43 -9.78 7.56
C GLU A 161 -16.55 -10.94 7.96
N LEU A 162 -17.10 -12.16 8.00
CA LEU A 162 -16.33 -13.36 8.25
C LEU A 162 -15.33 -13.62 7.12
N LEU A 163 -15.77 -13.49 5.86
CA LEU A 163 -14.88 -13.56 4.70
C LEU A 163 -13.77 -12.50 4.78
N GLY A 164 -14.12 -11.25 5.11
CA GLY A 164 -13.14 -10.18 5.28
C GLY A 164 -12.16 -10.42 6.45
N LYS A 165 -12.55 -11.18 7.48
CA LYS A 165 -11.66 -11.63 8.55
C LYS A 165 -10.75 -12.77 8.10
N VAL A 166 -11.29 -13.78 7.41
CA VAL A 166 -10.50 -14.89 6.85
C VAL A 166 -9.41 -14.35 5.95
N GLU A 167 -9.74 -13.45 5.02
CA GLU A 167 -8.76 -12.81 4.13
C GLU A 167 -7.68 -12.04 4.92
N GLN A 168 -8.06 -11.38 6.01
CA GLN A 168 -7.12 -10.71 6.91
C GLN A 168 -6.11 -11.68 7.51
N ILE A 169 -6.61 -12.81 8.00
CA ILE A 169 -5.81 -13.83 8.66
C ILE A 169 -4.90 -14.51 7.63
N GLU A 170 -5.41 -14.82 6.44
CA GLU A 170 -4.62 -15.37 5.35
C GLU A 170 -3.49 -14.45 4.89
N GLU A 171 -3.72 -13.15 4.88
CA GLU A 171 -2.67 -12.17 4.58
C GLU A 171 -1.58 -12.17 5.65
N LEU A 172 -1.96 -12.20 6.92
CA LEU A 172 -1.00 -12.31 8.03
C LEU A 172 -0.22 -13.63 7.98
N ILE A 173 -0.90 -14.75 7.73
CA ILE A 173 -0.26 -16.07 7.53
C ILE A 173 0.78 -16.00 6.42
N ARG A 174 0.42 -15.44 5.25
CA ARG A 174 1.34 -15.30 4.11
C ARG A 174 2.56 -14.44 4.46
N ASP A 175 2.38 -13.35 5.21
CA ASP A 175 3.50 -12.52 5.67
C ASP A 175 4.43 -13.28 6.65
N LEU A 176 3.86 -14.06 7.57
CA LEU A 176 4.64 -14.88 8.51
C LEU A 176 5.40 -16.00 7.78
N GLU A 177 4.75 -16.69 6.85
CA GLU A 177 5.38 -17.74 6.03
C GLU A 177 6.57 -17.17 5.24
N LYS A 178 6.41 -15.99 4.63
CA LYS A 178 7.50 -15.26 3.96
C LYS A 178 8.63 -14.86 4.89
N GLN A 179 8.32 -14.40 6.11
CA GLN A 179 9.35 -14.08 7.11
C GLN A 179 10.12 -15.32 7.58
N LEU A 180 9.45 -16.48 7.63
CA LEU A 180 10.03 -17.75 8.08
C LEU A 180 10.79 -18.50 6.97
N ASP A 181 10.46 -18.26 5.70
CA ASP A 181 11.11 -18.91 4.57
C ASP A 181 12.45 -18.24 4.24
N PRO A 182 13.59 -18.95 4.44
CA PRO A 182 14.90 -18.41 4.11
C PRO A 182 15.06 -18.12 2.60
N ASN A 183 14.26 -18.75 1.74
CA ASN A 183 14.32 -18.51 0.29
C ASN A 183 13.62 -17.22 -0.13
N THR A 184 12.70 -16.69 0.68
CA THR A 184 12.07 -15.40 0.39
C THR A 184 13.11 -14.27 0.45
N VAL A 185 14.18 -14.41 1.25
CA VAL A 185 15.33 -13.49 1.26
C VAL A 185 16.10 -13.50 -0.07
N HIS A 186 15.99 -14.58 -0.86
CA HIS A 186 16.60 -14.69 -2.19
C HIS A 186 15.73 -14.09 -3.31
N GLU A 187 14.58 -13.50 -3.00
CA GLU A 187 13.94 -12.56 -3.92
C GLU A 187 14.94 -11.42 -4.21
N SER A 188 15.30 -11.25 -5.48
CA SER A 188 16.28 -10.23 -5.86
C SER A 188 15.68 -8.86 -5.62
N ILE A 189 16.12 -8.18 -4.56
CA ILE A 189 15.86 -6.76 -4.35
C ILE A 189 16.33 -6.00 -5.60
N ASP A 190 15.45 -5.16 -6.12
CA ASP A 190 15.77 -4.30 -7.26
C ASP A 190 16.57 -3.09 -6.78
N TYR A 191 17.87 -3.30 -6.56
CA TYR A 191 18.80 -2.23 -6.19
C TYR A 191 18.91 -1.16 -7.28
N GLU A 192 18.66 -1.49 -8.55
CA GLU A 192 18.67 -0.51 -9.64
C GLU A 192 17.57 0.55 -9.43
N GLN A 193 16.37 0.14 -9.01
CA GLN A 193 15.31 1.08 -8.65
C GLN A 193 15.70 1.97 -7.46
N LEU A 194 16.33 1.40 -6.44
CA LEU A 194 16.76 2.16 -5.24
C LEU A 194 17.87 3.17 -5.57
N GLU A 195 18.86 2.77 -6.38
CA GLU A 195 19.92 3.65 -6.90
C GLU A 195 19.37 4.71 -7.87
N TRP A 196 18.34 4.35 -8.65
CA TRP A 196 17.63 5.29 -9.51
C TRP A 196 16.91 6.37 -8.69
N LEU A 197 16.24 5.98 -7.60
CA LEU A 197 15.59 6.91 -6.69
C LEU A 197 16.61 7.84 -6.01
N GLU A 198 17.71 7.28 -5.51
CA GLU A 198 18.81 8.03 -4.89
C GLU A 198 19.33 9.13 -5.84
N ARG A 199 19.75 8.74 -7.05
CA ARG A 199 20.26 9.69 -8.05
C ARG A 199 19.22 10.74 -8.41
N GLY A 200 17.97 10.32 -8.63
CA GLY A 200 16.90 11.22 -9.00
C GLY A 200 16.57 12.26 -7.93
N LEU A 201 16.61 11.88 -6.64
CA LEU A 201 16.43 12.81 -5.52
C LEU A 201 17.61 13.79 -5.41
N ILE A 202 18.85 13.31 -5.58
CA ILE A 202 20.05 14.18 -5.58
C ILE A 202 19.96 15.22 -6.69
N GLU A 203 19.67 14.78 -7.93
CA GLU A 203 19.48 15.66 -9.08
C GLU A 203 18.35 16.68 -8.83
N SER A 204 17.24 16.21 -8.25
CA SER A 204 16.12 17.08 -7.87
C SER A 204 16.56 18.18 -6.90
N TRP A 205 17.40 17.87 -5.91
CA TRP A 205 17.92 18.84 -4.94
C TRP A 205 18.90 19.84 -5.54
N GLN A 206 19.71 19.40 -6.51
CA GLN A 206 20.65 20.26 -7.22
C GLN A 206 19.96 21.24 -8.18
N ASP A 207 18.79 20.87 -8.69
CA ASP A 207 18.00 21.70 -9.59
C ASP A 207 17.20 22.78 -8.84
N LYS A 208 17.62 24.03 -9.00
CA LYS A 208 16.98 25.20 -8.37
C LYS A 208 15.54 25.47 -8.85
N THR A 209 15.11 24.87 -9.95
CA THR A 209 13.73 24.97 -10.45
C THR A 209 12.79 23.96 -9.78
N ALA A 210 13.34 22.97 -9.07
CA ALA A 210 12.56 22.06 -8.24
C ALA A 210 12.15 22.74 -6.94
N ARG A 211 10.85 22.95 -6.75
CA ARG A 211 10.27 23.46 -5.50
C ARG A 211 9.86 22.38 -4.51
N GLY A 212 9.69 21.14 -4.93
CA GLY A 212 9.37 20.04 -4.03
C GLY A 212 9.42 18.66 -4.68
N ARG A 213 9.28 17.62 -3.85
CA ARG A 213 9.46 16.21 -4.16
C ARG A 213 8.34 15.40 -3.57
N MET A 214 7.69 14.60 -4.40
CA MET A 214 6.62 13.69 -4.00
C MET A 214 6.95 12.27 -4.45
N ILE A 215 6.74 11.30 -3.56
CA ILE A 215 6.93 9.88 -3.87
C ILE A 215 5.58 9.16 -3.78
N TYR A 216 5.34 8.17 -4.64
CA TYR A 216 4.19 7.29 -4.53
C TYR A 216 4.53 5.84 -4.85
N PHE A 217 3.98 4.93 -4.04
CA PHE A 217 4.17 3.48 -4.16
C PHE A 217 3.05 2.73 -3.42
N HIS A 218 3.02 1.39 -3.48
CA HIS A 218 1.90 0.64 -2.90
C HIS A 218 2.01 0.41 -1.38
N HIS A 219 3.10 -0.17 -0.89
CA HIS A 219 3.22 -0.65 0.49
C HIS A 219 3.71 0.45 1.45
N PRO A 220 2.94 0.88 2.47
CA PRO A 220 3.32 1.97 3.36
C PRO A 220 4.44 1.53 4.32
N PRO A 221 5.54 2.28 4.45
CA PRO A 221 6.56 2.03 5.47
C PRO A 221 6.09 2.44 6.86
N TYR A 222 5.15 3.38 6.98
CA TYR A 222 4.59 3.86 8.24
C TYR A 222 3.07 3.82 8.16
N VAL A 223 2.44 3.09 9.08
CA VAL A 223 0.99 2.94 9.14
C VAL A 223 0.59 2.45 10.52
N THR A 224 -0.55 2.88 11.05
CA THR A 224 -1.09 2.42 12.35
C THR A 224 -2.32 1.53 12.19
N GLU A 225 -2.68 1.18 10.96
CA GLU A 225 -3.65 0.13 10.66
C GLU A 225 -3.21 -1.19 11.31
N ALA A 226 -4.16 -1.85 11.99
CA ALA A 226 -3.93 -2.97 12.90
C ALA A 226 -3.20 -4.18 12.30
N THR A 227 -3.28 -4.39 10.99
CA THR A 227 -2.70 -5.57 10.32
C THR A 227 -1.38 -5.28 9.66
N LYS A 228 -1.17 -4.07 9.15
CA LYS A 228 -0.02 -3.72 8.32
C LYS A 228 1.17 -3.19 9.11
N TRP A 229 0.94 -2.56 10.27
CA TRP A 229 1.98 -1.78 10.97
C TRP A 229 3.25 -2.56 11.34
N HIS A 230 3.16 -3.88 11.49
CA HIS A 230 4.23 -4.78 11.92
C HIS A 230 4.58 -5.88 10.90
N GLN A 231 4.02 -5.80 9.68
CA GLN A 231 4.31 -6.80 8.64
C GLN A 231 5.76 -6.73 8.18
N GLY A 232 6.31 -7.89 7.83
CA GLY A 232 7.68 -7.99 7.30
C GLY A 232 7.89 -7.10 6.08
N GLN A 233 6.89 -7.06 5.19
CA GLN A 233 6.91 -6.22 3.98
C GLN A 233 6.95 -4.71 4.29
N THR A 234 6.12 -4.25 5.25
CA THR A 234 6.11 -2.84 5.69
C THR A 234 7.46 -2.44 6.29
N LEU A 235 8.06 -3.30 7.12
CA LEU A 235 9.35 -3.04 7.73
C LEU A 235 10.50 -3.06 6.72
N ALA A 236 10.46 -3.94 5.72
CA ALA A 236 11.45 -3.99 4.65
C ALA A 236 11.43 -2.72 3.80
N VAL A 237 10.24 -2.27 3.37
CA VAL A 237 10.10 -1.01 2.62
C VAL A 237 10.62 0.17 3.41
N ARG A 238 10.33 0.23 4.72
CA ARG A 238 10.88 1.26 5.62
C ARG A 238 12.41 1.22 5.65
N HIS A 239 12.99 0.04 5.81
CA HIS A 239 14.43 -0.16 5.86
C HIS A 239 15.13 0.34 4.59
N TYR A 240 14.73 -0.15 3.41
CA TYR A 240 15.37 0.23 2.15
C TYR A 240 15.19 1.71 1.80
N LEU A 241 14.01 2.30 2.09
CA LEU A 241 13.81 3.73 1.87
C LEU A 241 14.66 4.58 2.82
N ARG A 242 14.79 4.20 4.10
CA ARG A 242 15.70 4.88 5.04
C ARG A 242 17.13 4.87 4.52
N GLU A 243 17.63 3.73 4.07
CA GLU A 243 18.99 3.64 3.50
C GLU A 243 19.19 4.58 2.30
N VAL A 244 18.24 4.61 1.37
CA VAL A 244 18.29 5.55 0.23
C VAL A 244 18.27 6.98 0.72
N PHE A 245 17.34 7.35 1.61
CA PHE A 245 17.20 8.71 2.10
C PHE A 245 18.44 9.17 2.89
N ASP A 246 19.05 8.30 3.68
CA ASP A 246 20.28 8.60 4.41
C ASP A 246 21.41 8.92 3.44
N ARG A 247 21.59 8.14 2.38
CA ARG A 247 22.59 8.41 1.33
C ARG A 247 22.31 9.71 0.58
N VAL A 248 21.05 9.98 0.23
CA VAL A 248 20.67 11.25 -0.40
C VAL A 248 20.96 12.43 0.52
N GLU A 249 20.57 12.35 1.80
CA GLU A 249 20.82 13.43 2.76
C GLU A 249 22.32 13.72 2.88
N LEU A 250 23.17 12.70 2.98
CA LEU A 250 24.62 12.89 2.99
C LEU A 250 25.12 13.69 1.78
N ALA A 251 24.53 13.48 0.60
CA ALA A 251 24.89 14.18 -0.63
C ALA A 251 24.33 15.62 -0.71
N VAL A 252 23.18 15.91 -0.09
CA VAL A 252 22.43 17.16 -0.32
C VAL A 252 22.20 18.00 0.94
N LYS A 253 22.72 17.60 2.11
CA LYS A 253 22.54 18.28 3.40
C LYS A 253 22.71 19.81 3.35
N PRO A 254 23.72 20.38 2.65
CA PRO A 254 23.88 21.84 2.57
C PRO A 254 22.74 22.56 1.82
N LEU A 255 21.94 21.83 1.04
CA LEU A 255 20.85 22.35 0.22
C LEU A 255 19.48 22.28 0.92
N MET A 256 19.36 21.52 2.02
CA MET A 256 18.05 21.16 2.57
C MET A 256 17.36 22.26 3.39
N ASP A 257 18.06 23.30 3.86
CA ASP A 257 17.47 24.48 4.56
C ASP A 257 16.28 24.16 5.50
N ASN A 258 16.45 23.17 6.39
CA ASN A 258 15.42 22.65 7.33
C ASN A 258 14.14 22.07 6.70
N ARG A 259 14.13 21.82 5.40
CA ARG A 259 13.04 21.14 4.71
C ARG A 259 13.21 19.61 4.83
N PRO A 260 12.09 18.85 4.86
CA PRO A 260 12.18 17.40 4.75
C PRO A 260 12.78 17.01 3.40
N LEU A 261 13.44 15.85 3.34
CA LEU A 261 14.05 15.35 2.11
C LEU A 261 13.02 15.18 0.98
N VAL A 262 11.82 14.75 1.37
CA VAL A 262 10.65 14.55 0.51
C VAL A 262 9.47 15.26 1.18
N ASP A 263 8.71 16.05 0.42
CA ASP A 263 7.65 16.89 0.98
C ASP A 263 6.37 16.09 1.28
N LEU A 264 6.08 15.04 0.49
CA LEU A 264 4.90 14.17 0.65
C LEU A 264 5.11 12.79 0.03
N VAL A 265 4.72 11.75 0.75
CA VAL A 265 4.66 10.38 0.23
C VAL A 265 3.21 9.89 0.22
N LEU A 266 2.76 9.35 -0.91
CA LEU A 266 1.43 8.75 -1.07
C LEU A 266 1.56 7.24 -1.19
N SER A 267 0.80 6.49 -0.41
CA SER A 267 0.81 5.02 -0.48
C SER A 267 -0.58 4.41 -0.36
N GLY A 268 -0.69 3.10 -0.53
CA GLY A 268 -1.94 2.35 -0.46
C GLY A 268 -1.83 1.18 0.51
N HIS A 269 -2.27 0.00 0.05
CA HIS A 269 -2.12 -1.32 0.69
C HIS A 269 -2.83 -1.50 2.05
N ALA A 270 -2.66 -0.60 3.01
CA ALA A 270 -3.44 -0.61 4.24
C ALA A 270 -4.85 -0.06 3.98
N HIS A 271 -5.88 -0.78 4.40
CA HIS A 271 -7.28 -0.48 4.10
C HIS A 271 -7.85 0.60 5.03
N CYS A 272 -7.23 1.77 4.99
CA CYS A 272 -7.64 2.99 5.68
C CYS A 272 -7.20 4.21 4.88
N PHE A 273 -7.72 5.37 5.25
CA PHE A 273 -6.99 6.60 5.05
C PHE A 273 -6.22 6.95 6.33
N GLU A 274 -4.97 7.36 6.17
CA GLU A 274 -4.16 7.80 7.29
C GLU A 274 -3.19 8.91 6.86
N TYR A 275 -3.13 9.99 7.65
CA TYR A 275 -2.05 10.97 7.61
C TYR A 275 -1.13 10.74 8.81
N ILE A 276 0.12 10.37 8.53
CA ILE A 276 1.15 10.06 9.52
C ILE A 276 2.42 10.84 9.19
N GLU A 277 3.05 11.41 10.20
CA GLU A 277 4.31 12.16 10.08
C GLU A 277 5.42 11.45 10.84
N THR A 278 6.57 11.28 10.21
CA THR A 278 7.76 10.74 10.86
C THR A 278 8.39 11.78 11.76
N LEU A 279 8.79 11.36 12.96
CA LEU A 279 9.44 12.19 13.96
C LEU A 279 10.96 12.15 13.76
N ASP A 280 11.72 12.39 14.83
CA ASP A 280 13.15 12.11 14.82
C ASP A 280 13.37 10.59 14.90
N THR A 281 13.60 9.98 13.73
CA THR A 281 13.81 8.54 13.58
C THR A 281 15.29 8.16 13.71
N GLY A 282 16.20 9.14 13.79
CA GLY A 282 17.63 8.93 13.56
C GLY A 282 18.03 8.79 12.09
N HIS A 283 17.06 8.81 11.17
CA HIS A 283 17.26 8.69 9.72
C HIS A 283 16.78 9.94 8.97
N ALA A 284 17.15 10.07 7.70
CA ALA A 284 16.78 11.18 6.82
C ALA A 284 15.30 11.18 6.40
N ASP A 285 14.54 10.19 6.83
CA ASP A 285 13.09 10.14 6.64
C ASP A 285 12.31 10.98 7.66
N ARG A 286 13.00 11.65 8.59
CA ARG A 286 12.42 12.56 9.58
C ARG A 286 11.62 13.72 8.97
N GLY A 287 10.49 14.06 9.60
CA GLY A 287 9.61 15.16 9.19
C GLY A 287 8.92 14.96 7.83
N ILE A 288 9.01 13.75 7.26
CA ILE A 288 8.30 13.42 6.02
C ILE A 288 6.83 13.18 6.36
N LYS A 289 5.97 13.72 5.49
CA LYS A 289 4.52 13.54 5.53
C LYS A 289 4.14 12.33 4.71
N TRP A 290 3.47 11.36 5.32
CA TRP A 290 3.01 10.14 4.67
C TRP A 290 1.50 10.10 4.67
N VAL A 291 0.91 9.81 3.52
CA VAL A 291 -0.53 9.65 3.37
C VAL A 291 -0.82 8.28 2.78
N ILE A 292 -1.60 7.51 3.50
CA ILE A 292 -2.07 6.19 3.11
C ILE A 292 -3.48 6.38 2.55
N CYS A 293 -3.70 5.91 1.33
CA CYS A 293 -4.90 6.12 0.52
C CYS A 293 -5.60 4.79 0.17
N GLY A 294 -5.46 3.75 1.00
CA GLY A 294 -6.07 2.44 0.75
C GLY A 294 -7.53 2.31 1.21
N GLY A 295 -8.13 3.37 1.74
CA GLY A 295 -9.51 3.39 2.25
C GLY A 295 -10.61 3.52 1.18
N SER A 296 -10.29 3.36 -0.11
CA SER A 296 -11.25 3.56 -1.21
C SER A 296 -12.19 2.37 -1.45
N GLY A 297 -11.97 1.23 -0.79
CA GLY A 297 -12.66 -0.01 -1.12
C GLY A 297 -12.64 -1.10 -0.04
N PHE A 298 -12.60 -2.35 -0.50
CA PHE A 298 -12.93 -3.59 0.21
C PHE A 298 -12.33 -3.70 1.64
N SER A 299 -13.18 -4.10 2.59
CA SER A 299 -12.83 -4.42 3.99
C SER A 299 -11.89 -3.43 4.69
N LEU A 300 -12.39 -2.22 4.97
CA LEU A 300 -11.72 -1.24 5.84
C LEU A 300 -11.30 -1.85 7.17
N ARG A 301 -10.15 -1.42 7.67
CA ARG A 301 -9.57 -1.92 8.91
C ARG A 301 -9.50 -0.85 9.99
N ARG A 302 -9.21 -1.27 11.21
CA ARG A 302 -9.13 -0.41 12.40
C ARG A 302 -7.71 0.08 12.59
N GLN A 303 -7.57 1.17 13.33
CA GLN A 303 -6.29 1.51 13.94
C GLN A 303 -5.94 0.46 15.00
N ARG A 304 -4.65 0.16 15.15
CA ARG A 304 -4.11 -0.73 16.18
C ARG A 304 -4.48 -0.24 17.59
N GLN A 305 -4.48 -1.14 18.57
CA GLN A 305 -4.97 -0.85 19.92
C GLN A 305 -4.03 0.05 20.72
N GLU A 306 -2.74 0.00 20.41
CA GLU A 306 -1.67 0.82 20.98
C GLU A 306 -1.81 2.30 20.60
N GLY A 307 -2.72 2.62 19.68
CA GLY A 307 -3.06 3.98 19.30
C GLY A 307 -2.19 4.52 18.17
N ASN A 308 -2.07 5.85 18.13
CA ASN A 308 -1.64 6.59 16.96
C ASN A 308 -0.12 6.81 16.85
N VAL A 309 0.68 6.36 17.83
CA VAL A 309 2.14 6.60 17.87
C VAL A 309 2.95 5.33 17.60
N LEU A 310 3.65 5.26 16.47
CA LEU A 310 4.58 4.17 16.19
C LEU A 310 5.85 4.36 17.00
N GLN A 311 6.32 3.27 17.62
CA GLN A 311 7.54 3.25 18.44
C GLN A 311 8.48 2.16 17.94
N GLU A 312 9.79 2.45 17.96
CA GLU A 312 10.85 1.50 17.64
C GLU A 312 11.88 1.48 18.77
N ARG A 313 12.64 0.38 18.89
CA ARG A 313 13.81 0.34 19.77
C ARG A 313 15.05 0.79 18.99
N ILE A 314 15.55 1.97 19.32
CA ILE A 314 16.78 2.54 18.76
C ILE A 314 17.82 2.59 19.88
N ASP A 315 18.97 1.96 19.68
CA ASP A 315 20.03 1.82 20.69
C ASP A 315 19.53 1.31 22.06
N GLY A 316 18.57 0.37 22.02
CA GLY A 316 17.96 -0.24 23.20
C GLY A 316 16.88 0.61 23.89
N LYS A 317 16.67 1.86 23.47
CA LYS A 317 15.63 2.76 24.00
C LYS A 317 14.40 2.73 23.10
N LEU A 318 13.22 2.70 23.72
CA LEU A 318 11.97 2.85 22.99
C LEU A 318 11.79 4.33 22.62
N GLN A 319 11.61 4.61 21.33
CA GLN A 319 11.48 5.95 20.79
C GLN A 319 10.30 6.03 19.84
N ASP A 320 9.58 7.15 19.89
CA ASP A 320 8.50 7.45 18.96
C ASP A 320 9.11 7.80 17.60
N VAL A 321 8.70 7.07 16.55
CA VAL A 321 9.25 7.24 15.20
C VAL A 321 8.27 7.89 14.23
N ALA A 322 6.97 7.78 14.50
CA ALA A 322 5.94 8.42 13.69
C ALA A 322 4.65 8.60 14.47
N VAL A 323 3.89 9.66 14.16
CA VAL A 323 2.61 9.94 14.78
C VAL A 323 1.51 10.11 13.73
N SER A 324 0.47 9.31 13.87
CA SER A 324 -0.75 9.39 13.08
C SER A 324 -1.59 10.56 13.58
N HIS A 325 -1.79 11.54 12.71
CA HIS A 325 -2.56 12.76 12.98
C HIS A 325 -4.03 12.57 12.63
N GLN A 326 -4.32 11.75 11.63
CA GLN A 326 -5.68 11.46 11.20
C GLN A 326 -5.77 10.03 10.69
N PHE A 327 -6.69 9.26 11.24
CA PHE A 327 -6.99 7.90 10.83
C PHE A 327 -8.47 7.77 10.51
N ILE A 328 -8.79 7.29 9.31
CA ILE A 328 -10.15 7.04 8.83
C ILE A 328 -10.20 5.58 8.39
N GLY A 329 -10.86 4.76 9.19
CA GLY A 329 -11.04 3.35 8.92
C GLY A 329 -12.26 2.81 9.67
N LYS A 330 -12.39 1.50 9.73
CA LYS A 330 -13.54 0.85 10.38
C LYS A 330 -13.63 1.24 11.85
N THR A 331 -14.81 1.67 12.31
CA THR A 331 -15.08 1.99 13.72
C THR A 331 -16.40 1.37 14.20
N GLY A 332 -16.74 1.56 15.48
CA GLY A 332 -17.94 0.99 16.11
C GLY A 332 -17.87 -0.52 16.34
N ARG A 333 -18.94 -1.15 16.82
CA ARG A 333 -19.09 -2.61 17.00
C ARG A 333 -20.53 -3.02 16.73
N GLY A 334 -20.76 -4.28 16.38
CA GLY A 334 -22.11 -4.81 16.17
C GLY A 334 -22.92 -4.02 15.12
N SER A 335 -24.12 -3.60 15.50
CA SER A 335 -25.00 -2.76 14.68
C SER A 335 -24.56 -1.29 14.54
N ASP A 336 -23.56 -0.84 15.32
CA ASP A 336 -23.00 0.51 15.26
C ASP A 336 -21.71 0.57 14.42
N LYS A 337 -21.40 -0.46 13.62
CA LYS A 337 -20.23 -0.46 12.75
C LYS A 337 -20.33 0.62 11.67
N LYS A 338 -19.23 1.32 11.46
CA LYS A 338 -19.10 2.37 10.46
C LYS A 338 -18.01 2.03 9.46
N HIS A 339 -18.29 2.29 8.19
CA HIS A 339 -17.39 2.05 7.06
C HIS A 339 -17.14 3.37 6.31
N PRO A 340 -16.21 4.22 6.79
CA PRO A 340 -15.88 5.48 6.15
C PRO A 340 -14.90 5.27 4.99
N TYR A 341 -15.42 5.09 3.78
CA TYR A 341 -14.61 5.00 2.57
C TYR A 341 -14.08 6.38 2.20
N SER A 342 -12.86 6.44 1.71
CA SER A 342 -12.16 7.71 1.52
C SER A 342 -11.47 7.81 0.16
N PHE A 343 -11.43 9.03 -0.38
CA PHE A 343 -10.47 9.43 -1.40
C PHE A 343 -9.82 10.75 -1.00
N LEU A 344 -8.70 11.09 -1.61
CA LEU A 344 -7.92 12.27 -1.26
C LEU A 344 -7.94 13.29 -2.39
N GLN A 345 -8.28 14.53 -2.04
CA GLN A 345 -7.96 15.70 -2.86
C GLN A 345 -6.69 16.37 -2.31
N VAL A 346 -5.73 16.65 -3.18
CA VAL A 346 -4.50 17.38 -2.85
C VAL A 346 -4.48 18.71 -3.58
N ASP A 347 -4.66 19.80 -2.84
CA ASP A 347 -4.58 21.15 -3.41
C ASP A 347 -3.14 21.66 -3.28
N VAL A 348 -2.43 21.76 -4.39
CA VAL A 348 -1.06 22.30 -4.44
C VAL A 348 -1.09 23.82 -4.40
N LEU A 349 -0.36 24.43 -3.46
CA LEU A 349 -0.34 25.87 -3.24
C LEU A 349 0.81 26.56 -4.00
N PRO A 350 0.62 27.82 -4.44
CA PRO A 350 1.69 28.61 -5.07
C PRO A 350 2.80 28.93 -4.06
N GLY A 351 4.01 29.24 -4.56
CA GLY A 351 5.15 29.64 -3.73
C GLY A 351 6.48 29.07 -4.19
N ARG A 352 7.54 29.35 -3.44
CA ARG A 352 8.89 28.78 -3.68
C ARG A 352 9.04 27.39 -3.09
N ASP A 353 8.51 27.15 -1.89
CA ASP A 353 8.54 25.82 -1.26
C ASP A 353 7.19 25.14 -1.46
N LEU A 354 7.20 23.82 -1.62
CA LEU A 354 5.98 23.05 -1.80
C LEU A 354 5.12 23.09 -0.54
N LYS A 355 3.88 23.55 -0.73
CA LYS A 355 2.83 23.55 0.28
C LYS A 355 1.59 22.95 -0.34
N PHE A 356 0.80 22.24 0.44
CA PHE A 356 -0.41 21.58 -0.03
C PHE A 356 -1.45 21.52 1.08
N ASN A 357 -2.73 21.48 0.69
CA ASN A 357 -3.82 21.10 1.57
C ASN A 357 -4.26 19.67 1.22
N LEU A 358 -4.27 18.80 2.23
CA LEU A 358 -4.81 17.44 2.12
C LEU A 358 -6.27 17.49 2.54
N LYS A 359 -7.17 17.06 1.66
CA LYS A 359 -8.62 17.06 1.90
C LYS A 359 -9.18 15.67 1.69
N PRO A 360 -9.16 14.82 2.74
CA PRO A 360 -9.84 13.54 2.70
C PRO A 360 -11.36 13.76 2.54
N GLN A 361 -11.90 13.17 1.48
CA GLN A 361 -13.34 13.12 1.21
C GLN A 361 -13.86 11.74 1.63
N VAL A 362 -14.92 11.72 2.44
CA VAL A 362 -15.42 10.51 3.09
C VAL A 362 -16.85 10.22 2.67
N ALA A 363 -17.09 8.98 2.26
CA ALA A 363 -18.41 8.39 2.11
C ALA A 363 -18.56 7.28 3.16
N GLU A 364 -19.32 7.53 4.21
CA GLU A 364 -19.53 6.59 5.31
C GLU A 364 -20.81 5.79 5.11
N TYR A 365 -20.70 4.46 5.20
CA TYR A 365 -21.85 3.57 5.32
C TYR A 365 -22.07 3.20 6.79
N HIS A 366 -23.25 3.54 7.32
CA HIS A 366 -23.67 3.27 8.71
C HIS A 366 -25.19 3.08 8.75
N GLN A 367 -25.67 2.05 9.45
CA GLN A 367 -27.12 1.77 9.61
C GLN A 367 -27.90 1.77 8.28
N HIS A 368 -27.35 1.14 7.24
CA HIS A 368 -27.94 1.08 5.89
C HIS A 368 -28.10 2.43 5.18
N GLN A 369 -27.39 3.46 5.64
CA GLN A 369 -27.42 4.80 5.05
C GLN A 369 -26.02 5.25 4.67
N TRP A 370 -25.95 6.01 3.58
CA TRP A 370 -24.73 6.68 3.12
C TRP A 370 -24.72 8.13 3.61
N LYS A 371 -23.61 8.54 4.21
CA LYS A 371 -23.33 9.93 4.60
C LYS A 371 -22.04 10.40 3.94
N TYR A 372 -22.00 11.66 3.52
CA TYR A 372 -20.87 12.24 2.82
C TYR A 372 -20.36 13.46 3.59
N TYR A 373 -19.05 13.53 3.81
CA TYR A 373 -18.42 14.66 4.48
C TYR A 373 -16.94 14.79 4.10
N THR A 374 -16.41 16.00 4.18
CA THR A 374 -14.97 16.24 4.13
C THR A 374 -14.43 16.13 5.55
N SER A 375 -13.41 15.32 5.78
CA SER A 375 -12.76 15.24 7.08
C SER A 375 -11.77 16.40 7.20
N GLY A 376 -11.87 17.14 8.32
CA GLY A 376 -11.11 18.37 8.59
C GLY A 376 -9.70 18.13 9.09
#